data_AF-A0A1G1AB85-F1
#
_entry.id   AF-A0A1G1AB85-F1
#
_cell.length_a   1.000
_cell.length_b   1.000
_cell.length_c   1.000
_cell.angle_alpha   90.00
_cell.angle_beta   90.00
_cell.angle_gamma   90.00
#
_symmetry.space_group_name_H-M   'P 1'
#
loop_
_entity.id
_entity.type
_entity.pdbx_description
1 polymer ?
#
loop_
_entity_poly.entity_id
_entity_poly.type
_entity_poly.pdbx_seq_one_letter_code
_entity_poly.pdbx_strand_id
1 'polypeptide(L)'
;MKATIDIPDELYRQVKAKSALQGQAVREVAMNLFKSWITETDDTPERTPLHAANQPLPTWFGAARKYAQVVQHHDMATIRNSIARGRITKKKTVTERRDP
;
A
#
# COMPACT_ATOMS: atom_id res chain seq x y z
N MET A 1 -7.90 -14.09 28.56
CA MET A 1 -7.49 -13.54 29.88
C MET A 1 -7.18 -12.05 29.74
N LYS A 2 -7.25 -11.28 30.83
CA LYS A 2 -6.81 -9.88 30.88
C LYS A 2 -5.50 -9.79 31.67
N ALA A 3 -4.57 -8.97 31.20
CA ALA A 3 -3.32 -8.65 31.88
C ALA A 3 -3.21 -7.13 31.97
N THR A 4 -2.71 -6.63 33.10
CA THR A 4 -2.43 -5.21 33.31
C THR A 4 -0.92 -5.03 33.23
N ILE A 5 -0.48 -4.09 32.40
CA ILE A 5 0.93 -3.73 32.24
C ILE A 5 1.08 -2.24 32.53
N ASP A 6 2.06 -1.89 33.35
CA ASP A 6 2.37 -0.49 33.65
C ASP A 6 3.31 0.05 32.57
N ILE A 7 2.88 1.14 31.94
CA ILE A 7 3.61 1.79 30.85
C ILE A 7 3.93 3.22 31.29
N PRO A 8 5.18 3.70 31.15
CA PRO A 8 5.52 5.10 31.41
C PRO A 8 4.62 6.05 30.62
N ASP A 9 4.13 7.11 31.26
CA ASP A 9 3.12 8.02 30.68
C ASP A 9 3.60 8.63 29.34
N GLU A 10 4.88 8.99 29.26
CA GLU A 10 5.46 9.53 28.03
C GLU A 10 5.34 8.54 26.86
N LEU A 11 5.64 7.26 27.10
CA LEU A 11 5.52 6.21 26.09
C LEU A 11 4.05 6.00 25.70
N TYR A 12 3.15 5.98 26.69
CA TYR A 12 1.71 5.84 26.44
C TYR A 12 1.18 6.98 25.57
N ARG A 13 1.60 8.23 25.81
CA ARG A 13 1.18 9.40 25.01
C ARG A 13 1.64 9.28 23.55
N GLN A 14 2.88 8.84 23.31
CA GLN A 14 3.39 8.63 21.96
C GLN A 14 2.62 7.52 21.23
N VAL A 15 2.38 6.39 21.90
CA VAL A 15 1.63 5.27 21.33
C VAL A 15 0.19 5.66 21.03
N LYS A 16 -0.46 6.41 21.93
CA LYS A 16 -1.83 6.90 21.73
C LYS A 16 -1.94 7.85 20.54
N ALA A 17 -0.98 8.76 20.37
CA ALA A 17 -0.95 9.65 19.22
C ALA A 17 -0.81 8.86 17.91
N LYS A 18 0.11 7.90 17.87
CA LYS A 18 0.33 7.06 16.69
C LYS A 18 -0.87 6.15 16.37
N SER A 19 -1.52 5.59 17.39
CA SER A 19 -2.70 4.74 17.21
C SER A 19 -3.90 5.54 16.71
N ALA A 20 -4.08 6.78 17.20
CA ALA A 20 -5.13 7.68 16.73
C ALA A 20 -4.95 8.03 15.24
N LEU A 21 -3.71 8.29 14.80
CA LEU A 21 -3.40 8.53 13.38
C LEU A 21 -3.69 7.30 12.51
N GLN A 22 -3.52 6.10 13.05
CA GLN A 22 -3.78 4.84 12.35
C GLN A 22 -5.24 4.36 12.46
N GLY A 23 -6.09 5.07 13.23
CA GLY A 23 -7.48 4.67 13.46
C GLY A 23 -7.63 3.38 14.27
N GLN A 24 -6.62 2.99 15.05
CA GLN A 24 -6.58 1.74 15.81
C GLN A 24 -6.65 1.99 17.32
N ALA A 25 -7.24 1.06 18.05
CA ALA A 25 -7.22 1.11 19.51
C ALA A 25 -5.82 0.77 20.05
N VAL A 26 -5.40 1.45 21.13
CA VAL A 26 -4.09 1.20 21.78
C VAL A 26 -3.91 -0.27 22.14
N ARG A 27 -4.99 -0.95 22.56
CA ARG A 27 -4.99 -2.39 22.86
C ARG A 27 -4.61 -3.24 21.64
N GLU A 28 -5.16 -2.94 20.47
CA GLU A 28 -4.87 -3.69 19.25
C GLU A 28 -3.43 -3.50 18.80
N VAL A 29 -2.94 -2.25 18.87
CA VAL A 29 -1.54 -1.91 18.60
C VAL A 29 -0.62 -2.69 19.54
N ALA A 30 -0.89 -2.70 20.85
CA ALA A 30 -0.11 -3.45 21.82
C ALA A 30 -0.10 -4.96 21.53
N MET A 31 -1.27 -5.54 21.23
CA MET A 31 -1.37 -6.97 20.88
C MET A 31 -0.56 -7.30 19.62
N ASN A 32 -0.60 -6.44 18.60
CA ASN A 32 0.14 -6.64 17.37
C ASN A 32 1.66 -6.53 17.59
N LEU A 33 2.11 -5.58 18.43
CA LEU A 33 3.52 -5.45 18.80
C LEU A 33 4.03 -6.67 19.57
N PHE A 34 3.26 -7.20 20.52
CA PHE A 34 3.65 -8.40 21.24
C PHE A 34 3.69 -9.62 20.31
N LYS A 35 2.72 -9.75 19.41
CA LYS A 35 2.72 -10.83 18.41
C LYS A 35 3.94 -10.73 17.50
N SER A 36 4.21 -9.55 16.93
CA SER A 36 5.36 -9.36 16.04
C SER A 36 6.66 -9.64 16.78
N TRP A 37 6.80 -9.20 18.02
CA TRP A 37 8.00 -9.44 18.81
C TRP A 37 8.23 -10.93 19.11
N ILE A 38 7.19 -11.69 19.44
CA ILE A 38 7.30 -13.14 19.64
C ILE A 38 7.68 -13.83 18.33
N THR A 39 7.06 -13.44 17.21
CA THR A 39 7.35 -14.04 15.89
C THR A 39 8.73 -13.66 15.36
N GLU A 40 9.20 -12.43 15.60
CA GLU A 40 10.49 -11.91 15.15
C GLU A 40 11.67 -12.48 15.97
N THR A 41 11.41 -13.01 17.17
CA THR A 41 12.45 -13.70 17.96
C THR A 41 12.85 -15.04 17.31
N ASP A 42 12.01 -15.63 16.47
CA ASP A 42 12.33 -16.85 15.71
C ASP A 42 12.94 -16.58 14.32
N ASP A 43 12.85 -15.35 13.80
CA ASP A 43 13.32 -15.01 12.46
C ASP A 43 14.22 -13.75 12.45
N THR A 44 15.52 -14.00 12.32
CA THR A 44 16.53 -13.02 11.87
C THR A 44 16.07 -12.36 10.56
N PRO A 45 16.28 -11.05 10.33
CA PRO A 45 15.47 -10.30 9.38
C PRO A 45 15.87 -10.59 7.94
N GLU A 46 15.16 -11.49 7.27
CA GLU A 46 14.93 -11.31 5.85
C GLU A 46 13.85 -10.24 5.68
N ARG A 47 14.13 -9.25 4.83
CA ARG A 47 13.14 -8.30 4.33
C ARG A 47 12.08 -9.06 3.52
N THR A 48 11.13 -9.66 4.20
CA THR A 48 10.01 -10.33 3.54
C THR A 48 8.94 -9.29 3.27
N PRO A 49 8.51 -9.11 2.00
CA PRO A 49 7.56 -8.07 1.63
C PRO A 49 6.26 -8.25 2.41
N LEU A 50 5.71 -7.11 2.85
CA LEU A 50 4.40 -6.97 3.48
C LEU A 50 3.40 -7.98 2.89
N HIS A 51 3.01 -8.93 3.73
CA HIS A 51 1.83 -9.77 3.65
C HIS A 51 0.92 -9.54 2.42
N ALA A 52 1.18 -10.29 1.35
CA ALA A 52 0.21 -10.61 0.30
C ALA A 52 0.07 -12.13 0.12
N ALA A 53 0.29 -12.90 1.19
CA ALA A 53 0.48 -14.35 1.07
C ALA A 53 -0.79 -15.19 1.27
N ASN A 54 -1.99 -14.62 1.47
CA ASN A 54 -3.20 -15.46 1.56
C ASN A 54 -4.53 -14.79 1.15
N GLN A 55 -4.49 -13.63 0.50
CA GLN A 55 -5.68 -13.12 -0.18
C GLN A 55 -5.62 -13.59 -1.63
N PRO A 56 -6.65 -14.31 -2.13
CA PRO A 56 -6.73 -14.61 -3.55
C PRO A 56 -6.67 -13.28 -4.29
N LEU A 57 -5.60 -13.11 -5.08
CA LEU A 57 -5.41 -11.92 -5.87
C LEU A 57 -6.69 -11.72 -6.72
N PRO A 58 -7.32 -10.54 -6.68
CA PRO A 58 -8.48 -10.28 -7.53
C PRO A 58 -8.14 -10.57 -9.00
N THR A 59 -9.12 -11.01 -9.78
CA THR A 59 -8.92 -11.36 -11.20
C THR A 59 -8.41 -10.19 -12.06
N TRP A 60 -8.58 -8.95 -11.59
CA TRP A 60 -8.04 -7.75 -12.23
C TRP A 60 -6.59 -7.40 -11.79
N PHE A 61 -6.08 -8.05 -10.73
CA PHE A 61 -4.75 -7.82 -10.21
C PHE A 61 -3.70 -8.29 -11.21
N GLY A 62 -2.85 -7.37 -11.68
CA GLY A 62 -1.88 -7.64 -12.73
C GLY A 62 -2.31 -7.23 -14.13
N ALA A 63 -3.58 -6.83 -14.36
CA ALA A 63 -4.03 -6.29 -15.65
C ALA A 63 -3.19 -5.06 -16.07
N ALA A 64 -2.73 -4.26 -15.11
CA ALA A 64 -1.90 -3.08 -15.35
C ALA A 64 -0.39 -3.38 -15.51
N ARG A 65 0.06 -4.62 -15.24
CA ARG A 65 1.49 -4.99 -15.26
C ARG A 65 2.14 -4.76 -16.62
N LYS A 66 1.39 -4.97 -17.71
CA LYS A 66 1.83 -4.73 -19.09
C LYS A 66 2.22 -3.26 -19.33
N TYR A 67 1.54 -2.32 -18.69
CA TYR A 67 1.83 -0.90 -18.83
C TYR A 67 2.99 -0.47 -17.91
N ALA A 68 3.12 -1.10 -16.75
CA ALA A 68 4.21 -0.83 -15.81
C ALA A 68 5.59 -1.22 -16.39
N GLN A 69 5.68 -2.33 -17.13
CA GLN A 69 6.94 -2.81 -17.71
C GLN A 69 7.51 -1.89 -18.81
N VAL A 70 6.67 -1.07 -19.43
CA VAL A 70 7.06 -0.21 -20.57
C VAL A 70 7.68 1.11 -20.09
N VAL A 71 7.48 1.50 -18.83
CA VAL A 71 7.92 2.80 -18.31
C VAL A 71 9.22 2.63 -17.52
N GLN A 72 10.35 2.92 -18.16
CA GLN A 72 11.68 2.86 -17.53
C GLN A 72 12.04 4.13 -16.73
N HIS A 73 11.35 5.24 -16.99
CA HIS A 73 11.63 6.54 -16.35
C HIS A 73 10.41 7.07 -15.60
N HIS A 74 10.57 7.28 -14.30
CA HIS A 74 9.56 7.79 -13.39
C HIS A 74 9.61 9.32 -13.22
N ASP A 75 10.00 10.06 -14.26
CA ASP A 75 9.98 11.52 -14.22
C ASP A 75 8.57 12.06 -14.53
N MET A 76 8.15 13.07 -13.76
CA MET A 76 6.86 13.75 -13.88
C MET A 76 6.66 14.37 -15.26
N ALA A 77 7.72 14.83 -15.92
CA ALA A 77 7.65 15.34 -17.29
C ALA A 77 7.25 14.23 -18.28
N THR A 78 7.84 13.05 -18.15
CA THR A 78 7.56 11.86 -18.98
C THR A 78 6.13 11.37 -18.79
N ILE A 79 5.63 11.35 -17.54
CA ILE A 79 4.24 10.98 -17.22
C ILE A 79 3.26 11.94 -17.90
N ARG A 80 3.49 13.25 -17.78
CA ARG A 80 2.62 14.28 -18.39
C ARG A 80 2.53 14.13 -19.91
N ASN A 81 3.66 13.86 -20.57
CA ASN A 81 3.72 13.65 -22.02
C ASN A 81 3.04 12.35 -22.47
N SER A 82 3.07 11.29 -21.66
CA SER A 82 2.34 10.04 -21.94
C SER A 82 0.82 10.22 -21.89
N ILE A 83 0.34 10.93 -20.86
CA ILE A 83 -1.10 11.23 -20.70
C ILE A 83 -1.59 12.13 -21.85
N ALA A 84 -0.82 13.15 -22.23
CA ALA A 84 -1.16 14.01 -23.36
C ALA A 84 -1.31 13.21 -24.67
N ARG A 85 -0.36 12.31 -24.96
CA ARG A 85 -0.41 11.42 -26.14
C ARG A 85 -1.63 10.50 -26.13
N GLY A 86 -1.95 9.88 -24.99
CA GLY A 86 -3.11 8.99 -24.85
C GLY A 86 -4.47 9.70 -25.02
N ARG A 87 -4.55 11.01 -24.75
CA ARG A 87 -5.79 11.80 -24.98
C ARG A 87 -6.00 12.17 -26.44
N ILE A 88 -4.92 12.32 -27.21
CA ILE A 88 -4.98 12.68 -28.64
C ILE A 88 -5.44 11.48 -29.48
N THR A 89 -4.96 10.27 -29.17
CA THR A 89 -5.37 9.04 -29.87
C THR A 89 -6.85 8.72 -29.67
N LYS A 90 -7.41 9.00 -28.48
CA LYS A 90 -8.84 8.83 -28.19
C LYS A 90 -9.74 9.81 -28.95
N LYS A 91 -9.25 11.01 -29.28
CA LYS A 91 -9.99 11.96 -30.13
C LYS A 91 -9.99 11.54 -31.60
N LYS A 92 -8.90 10.96 -32.09
CA LYS A 92 -8.80 10.55 -33.50
C LYS A 92 -9.80 9.42 -33.85
N THR A 93 -9.99 8.45 -32.96
CA THR A 93 -10.90 7.31 -33.21
C THR A 93 -12.39 7.64 -33.08
N VAL A 94 -12.76 8.71 -32.36
CA VAL A 94 -14.16 9.16 -32.25
C VAL A 94 -14.57 9.99 -33.49
N THR A 95 -13.62 10.64 -34.15
CA THR A 95 -13.91 11.52 -35.29
C THR A 95 -14.01 10.74 -36.61
N GLU A 96 -13.47 9.51 -36.68
CA GLU A 96 -13.51 8.68 -37.90
C GLU A 96 -14.70 7.68 -37.95
N ARG A 97 -15.49 7.59 -36.87
CA ARG A 97 -16.75 6.80 -36.83
C ARG A 97 -18.01 7.65 -36.94
N ARG A 98 -17.89 8.86 -37.49
CA ARG A 98 -19.01 9.79 -37.62
C ARG A 98 -18.89 10.51 -38.95
N ASP A 99 -19.08 9.77 -40.04
CA ASP A 99 -19.79 10.26 -41.23
C ASP A 99 -20.40 9.05 -41.98
N PRO A 100 -21.58 9.23 -42.59
CA PRO A 100 -22.48 8.16 -43.09
C PRO A 100 -22.02 7.47 -44.38
#